data_AF-A0A9D1YFQ9-F1
#
_entry.id   AF-A0A9D1YFQ9-F1
#
_cell.length_a   1.000
_cell.length_b   1.000
_cell.length_c   1.000
_cell.angle_alpha   90.00
_cell.angle_beta   90.00
_cell.angle_gamma   90.00
#
_symmetry.space_group_name_H-M   'P 1'
#
loop_
_entity.id
_entity.type
_entity.pdbx_description
1 polymer ?
#
loop_
_entity_poly.entity_id
_entity_poly.type
_entity_poly.pdbx_seq_one_letter_code
_entity_poly.pdbx_strand_id
1 'polypeptide(L)'
;MKQEDFMKNNLNDLKGSGQKNPPESNRLGEALRDYVRERGVPALAETDALAEFLRQHGIPNGKILQVRLMLEEGSLPKYFPQVESGLTVMDINNIVTSGERTTGLRRDTVREILVSLLYGMNLPDNLETLPVQEGEKVVWRDKGIIMRGKYGQLEKQVIAAIAAKDEGKLLELLPNINRMAEAGVPAALYWKGLCYDLGFGVEKNPEKVREYMAASAAAGNPGANAYLGDYYFASGDFDKALGYYTEIGAIALNPQRQKNVQAILAAKPQNFQILWMSGILLVLEIIFNIFLGQGMFCKPGAISNVVWAVISSLLSAAVYGLFCWQYFFQKKKHNRCLWAPTAMMLVLLCCTFFAIL
;
A
#
# COMPACT_ATOMS: atom_id res chain seq x y z
N MET A 1 46.86 -4.35 19.51
CA MET A 1 45.80 -4.85 20.41
C MET A 1 44.67 -5.34 19.52
N LYS A 2 44.42 -6.65 19.45
CA LYS A 2 43.50 -7.25 18.47
C LYS A 2 42.05 -7.08 18.94
N GLN A 3 41.14 -6.88 17.99
CA GLN A 3 39.70 -6.65 18.12
C GLN A 3 38.96 -7.74 18.93
N GLU A 4 39.58 -8.92 19.08
CA GLU A 4 39.08 -10.03 19.91
C GLU A 4 39.17 -9.76 21.42
N ASP A 5 40.17 -8.99 21.88
CA ASP A 5 40.35 -8.71 23.31
C ASP A 5 39.32 -7.68 23.83
N PHE A 6 38.83 -6.80 22.96
CA PHE A 6 37.77 -5.85 23.29
C PHE A 6 36.40 -6.53 23.41
N MET A 7 36.15 -7.57 22.61
CA MET A 7 34.91 -8.35 22.66
C MET A 7 34.85 -9.28 23.87
N LYS A 8 35.98 -9.87 24.29
CA LYS A 8 36.04 -10.70 25.50
C LYS A 8 35.79 -9.92 26.79
N ASN A 9 36.28 -8.68 26.89
CA ASN A 9 36.07 -7.87 28.08
C ASN A 9 34.61 -7.41 28.22
N ASN A 10 33.93 -7.06 27.12
CA ASN A 10 32.52 -6.64 27.15
C ASN A 10 31.52 -7.80 27.39
N LEU A 11 31.91 -9.05 27.13
CA LEU A 11 31.07 -10.23 27.40
C LEU A 11 31.06 -10.62 28.89
N ASN A 12 32.11 -10.25 29.64
CA ASN A 12 32.16 -10.50 31.08
C ASN A 12 31.32 -9.47 31.87
N ASP A 13 31.18 -8.25 31.36
CA ASP A 13 30.34 -7.20 31.97
C ASP A 13 28.83 -7.49 31.85
N LEU A 14 28.42 -8.35 30.91
CA LEU A 14 27.04 -8.85 30.80
C LEU A 14 26.72 -10.01 31.76
N LYS A 15 27.72 -10.59 32.42
CA LYS A 15 27.51 -11.65 33.43
C LYS A 15 27.34 -11.12 34.85
N GLY A 16 27.42 -9.80 35.05
CA GLY A 16 27.53 -9.15 36.35
C GLY A 16 26.39 -8.21 36.75
N SER A 17 25.12 -8.52 36.45
CA SER A 17 24.01 -7.82 37.11
C SER A 17 22.96 -8.82 37.59
N GLY A 18 22.86 -8.95 38.91
CA GLY A 18 22.09 -9.98 39.61
C GLY A 18 20.61 -10.05 39.25
N GLN A 19 20.10 -11.27 39.43
CA GLN A 19 18.70 -11.71 39.44
C GLN A 19 17.68 -10.59 39.70
N LYS A 20 16.99 -10.18 38.62
CA LYS A 20 15.57 -9.83 38.68
C LYS A 20 14.87 -10.72 37.67
N ASN A 21 13.80 -11.40 38.10
CA ASN A 21 12.99 -12.22 37.22
C ASN A 21 12.64 -11.43 35.95
N PRO A 22 12.84 -11.99 34.74
CA PRO A 22 12.44 -11.32 33.51
C PRO A 22 10.94 -11.00 33.55
N PRO A 23 10.49 -9.88 32.96
CA PRO A 23 9.05 -9.59 32.83
C PRO A 23 8.32 -10.77 32.16
N GLU A 24 7.06 -11.03 32.50
CA GLU A 24 6.31 -12.22 32.01
C GLU A 24 6.28 -12.35 30.48
N SER A 25 6.31 -11.21 29.75
CA SER A 25 6.44 -11.18 28.29
C SER A 25 7.75 -11.79 27.77
N ASN A 26 8.86 -11.67 28.52
CA ASN A 26 10.12 -12.34 28.20
C ASN A 26 10.01 -13.86 28.39
N ARG A 27 9.30 -14.33 29.43
CA ARG A 27 9.15 -15.78 29.68
C ARG A 27 8.35 -16.49 28.59
N LEU A 28 7.26 -15.86 28.11
CA LEU A 28 6.48 -16.41 27.01
C LEU A 28 7.30 -16.48 25.71
N GLY A 29 8.00 -15.40 25.38
CA GLY A 29 8.88 -15.37 24.19
C GLY A 29 9.99 -16.42 24.25
N GLU A 30 10.67 -16.56 25.41
CA GLU A 30 11.70 -17.58 25.62
C GLU A 30 11.15 -19.00 25.46
N ALA A 31 10.02 -19.33 26.09
CA ALA A 31 9.38 -20.64 25.95
C ALA A 31 8.97 -20.93 24.50
N LEU A 32 8.42 -19.94 23.78
CA LEU A 32 8.08 -20.07 22.37
C LEU A 32 9.34 -20.29 21.51
N ARG A 33 10.45 -19.64 21.85
CA ARG A 33 11.72 -19.81 21.15
C ARG A 33 12.30 -21.21 21.31
N ASP A 34 12.23 -21.76 22.52
CA ASP A 34 12.65 -23.13 22.79
C ASP A 34 11.77 -24.13 22.02
N TYR A 35 10.44 -23.93 22.02
CA TYR A 35 9.50 -24.77 21.27
C TYR A 35 9.79 -24.77 19.76
N VAL A 36 9.97 -23.58 19.16
CA VAL A 36 10.25 -23.44 17.73
C VAL A 36 11.63 -23.99 17.38
N ARG A 37 12.64 -23.84 18.25
CA ARG A 37 13.97 -24.41 18.02
C ARG A 37 13.94 -25.94 17.93
N GLU A 38 13.08 -26.58 18.71
CA GLU A 38 12.95 -28.05 18.74
C GLU A 38 12.07 -28.61 17.61
N ARG A 39 11.02 -27.89 17.21
CA ARG A 39 9.96 -28.43 16.34
C ARG A 39 9.71 -27.65 15.06
N GLY A 40 10.37 -26.51 14.87
CA GLY A 40 10.18 -25.60 13.75
C GLY A 40 8.94 -24.71 13.88
N VAL A 41 8.87 -23.68 13.03
CA VAL A 41 7.75 -22.72 12.99
C VAL A 41 6.39 -23.38 12.71
N PRO A 42 6.26 -24.37 11.78
CA PRO A 42 4.97 -25.00 11.49
C PRO A 42 4.31 -25.68 12.70
N ALA A 43 5.11 -26.14 13.68
CA ALA A 43 4.59 -26.78 14.88
C ALA A 43 3.77 -25.82 15.76
N LEU A 44 3.91 -24.50 15.61
CA LEU A 44 3.05 -23.54 16.29
C LEU A 44 1.56 -23.68 15.91
N ALA A 45 1.24 -24.30 14.77
CA ALA A 45 -0.13 -24.59 14.38
C ALA A 45 -0.76 -25.75 15.18
N GLU A 46 0.05 -26.58 15.84
CA GLU A 46 -0.41 -27.68 16.69
C GLU A 46 -0.72 -27.16 18.11
N THR A 47 -1.80 -26.39 18.22
CA THR A 47 -2.07 -25.55 19.40
C THR A 47 -2.26 -26.32 20.70
N ASP A 48 -2.75 -27.56 20.66
CA ASP A 48 -2.86 -28.42 21.85
C ASP A 48 -1.51 -28.88 22.39
N ALA A 49 -0.60 -29.27 21.48
CA ALA A 49 0.76 -29.65 21.84
C ALA A 49 1.58 -28.45 22.34
N LEU A 50 1.41 -27.30 21.69
CA LEU A 50 2.00 -26.03 22.14
C LEU A 50 1.47 -25.62 23.52
N ALA A 51 0.16 -25.72 23.75
CA ALA A 51 -0.45 -25.37 25.04
C ALA A 51 0.11 -26.22 26.18
N GLU A 52 0.27 -27.53 25.94
CA GLU A 52 0.85 -28.43 26.94
C GLU A 52 2.32 -28.09 27.24
N PHE A 53 3.11 -27.82 26.21
CA PHE A 53 4.49 -27.38 26.38
C PHE A 53 4.61 -26.07 27.18
N LEU A 54 3.78 -25.07 26.86
CA LEU A 54 3.77 -23.79 27.57
C LEU A 54 3.34 -23.94 29.03
N ARG A 55 2.40 -24.86 29.35
CA ARG A 55 2.05 -25.17 30.75
C ARG A 55 3.23 -25.74 31.52
N GLN A 56 3.98 -26.66 30.89
CA GLN A 56 5.17 -27.26 31.50
C GLN A 56 6.28 -26.22 31.77
N HIS A 57 6.33 -25.15 30.97
CA HIS A 57 7.24 -24.02 31.15
C HIS A 57 6.68 -22.92 32.07
N GLY A 58 5.59 -23.19 32.79
CA GLY A 58 5.04 -22.30 33.81
C GLY A 58 4.30 -21.08 33.26
N ILE A 59 3.87 -21.10 31.99
CA ILE A 59 3.08 -20.01 31.42
C ILE A 59 1.62 -20.11 31.92
N PRO A 60 1.01 -19.00 32.41
CA PRO A 60 -0.36 -19.02 32.92
C PRO A 60 -1.39 -19.40 31.84
N ASN A 61 -2.43 -20.16 32.23
CA ASN A 61 -3.50 -20.61 31.32
C ASN A 61 -4.18 -19.46 30.55
N GLY A 62 -4.30 -18.27 31.15
CA GLY A 62 -4.83 -17.09 30.46
C GLY A 62 -3.95 -16.62 29.30
N LYS A 63 -2.63 -16.66 29.44
CA LYS A 63 -1.67 -16.35 28.37
C LYS A 63 -1.67 -17.42 27.29
N ILE A 64 -1.75 -18.69 27.68
CA ILE A 64 -1.86 -19.82 26.75
C ILE A 64 -3.12 -19.68 25.91
N LEU A 65 -4.26 -19.33 26.51
CA LEU A 65 -5.50 -19.08 25.79
C LEU A 65 -5.34 -17.92 24.77
N GLN A 66 -4.67 -16.83 25.14
CA GLN A 66 -4.42 -15.71 24.22
C GLN A 66 -3.55 -16.12 23.03
N VAL A 67 -2.51 -16.94 23.25
CA VAL A 67 -1.67 -17.52 22.20
C VAL A 67 -2.50 -18.42 21.28
N ARG A 68 -3.32 -19.32 21.84
CA ARG A 68 -4.22 -20.19 21.07
C ARG A 68 -5.18 -19.41 20.22
N LEU A 69 -5.86 -18.40 20.77
CA LEU A 69 -6.77 -17.54 20.01
C LEU A 69 -6.06 -16.87 18.83
N MET A 70 -4.84 -16.37 19.04
CA MET A 70 -4.04 -15.76 17.96
C MET A 70 -3.64 -16.74 16.85
N LEU A 71 -3.47 -18.03 17.19
CA LEU A 71 -3.05 -19.08 16.26
C LEU A 71 -4.23 -19.82 15.61
N GLU A 72 -5.37 -19.94 16.27
CA GLU A 72 -6.55 -20.66 15.77
C GLU A 72 -7.45 -19.72 14.96
N GLU A 73 -7.72 -18.53 15.51
CA GLU A 73 -8.69 -17.57 14.97
C GLU A 73 -8.02 -16.38 14.25
N GLY A 74 -6.74 -16.14 14.54
CA GLY A 74 -5.97 -15.05 13.94
C GLY A 74 -5.48 -15.36 12.51
N SER A 75 -4.97 -14.35 11.82
CA SER A 75 -4.41 -14.55 10.47
C SER A 75 -2.93 -14.95 10.48
N LEU A 76 -2.26 -14.96 11.65
CA LEU A 76 -0.82 -15.22 11.77
C LEU A 76 -0.36 -16.55 11.12
N PRO A 77 -1.05 -17.69 11.30
CA PRO A 77 -0.59 -18.96 10.71
C PRO A 77 -0.48 -18.95 9.19
N LYS A 78 -1.29 -18.11 8.50
CA LYS A 78 -1.24 -17.95 7.04
C LYS A 78 0.12 -17.43 6.57
N TYR A 79 0.86 -16.77 7.46
CA TYR A 79 2.15 -16.19 7.19
C TYR A 79 3.32 -17.10 7.54
N PHE A 80 3.11 -18.24 8.22
CA PHE A 80 4.18 -19.18 8.58
C PHE A 80 5.06 -19.63 7.40
N PRO A 81 4.51 -19.90 6.20
CA PRO A 81 5.34 -20.24 5.03
C PRO A 81 6.23 -19.07 4.55
N GLN A 82 5.89 -17.84 4.92
CA GLN A 82 6.54 -16.59 4.49
C GLN A 82 7.42 -16.00 5.60
N VAL A 83 7.36 -16.56 6.82
CA VAL A 83 8.13 -16.07 7.98
C VAL A 83 9.63 -16.11 7.71
N GLU A 84 10.15 -17.13 7.03
CA GLU A 84 11.59 -17.21 6.68
C GLU A 84 12.04 -16.09 5.72
N SER A 85 11.12 -15.54 4.92
CA SER A 85 11.38 -14.36 4.07
C SER A 85 11.18 -13.02 4.77
N GLY A 86 10.77 -13.03 6.04
CA GLY A 86 10.43 -11.84 6.82
C GLY A 86 8.96 -11.43 6.67
N LEU A 87 8.45 -10.70 7.67
CA LEU A 87 7.12 -10.09 7.64
C LEU A 87 7.24 -8.59 7.42
N THR A 88 6.32 -8.01 6.66
CA THR A 88 6.23 -6.56 6.48
C THR A 88 5.36 -5.91 7.57
N VAL A 89 5.45 -4.58 7.77
CA VAL A 89 4.60 -3.81 8.70
C VAL A 89 3.13 -3.92 8.30
N MET A 90 2.90 -4.10 7.01
CA MET A 90 1.59 -4.34 6.42
C MET A 90 1.04 -5.71 6.86
N ASP A 91 1.86 -6.76 6.86
CA ASP A 91 1.50 -8.08 7.40
C ASP A 91 1.26 -8.02 8.91
N ILE A 92 2.14 -7.34 9.65
CA ILE A 92 1.99 -7.13 11.10
C ILE A 92 0.67 -6.40 11.40
N ASN A 93 0.33 -5.34 10.66
CA ASN A 93 -0.91 -4.59 10.85
C ASN A 93 -2.16 -5.42 10.52
N ASN A 94 -2.08 -6.25 9.48
CA ASN A 94 -3.10 -7.23 9.17
C ASN A 94 -3.29 -8.25 10.29
N ILE A 95 -2.21 -8.82 10.80
CA ILE A 95 -2.24 -9.79 11.89
C ILE A 95 -2.85 -9.16 13.14
N VAL A 96 -2.47 -7.92 13.46
CA VAL A 96 -3.03 -7.19 14.60
C VAL A 96 -4.51 -6.88 14.40
N THR A 97 -4.89 -6.37 13.24
CA THR A 97 -6.27 -5.95 12.94
C THR A 97 -7.21 -7.15 12.80
N SER A 98 -6.74 -8.23 12.18
CA SER A 98 -7.42 -9.51 12.15
C SER A 98 -7.56 -10.07 13.55
N GLY A 99 -6.48 -10.10 14.33
CA GLY A 99 -6.46 -10.59 15.71
C GLY A 99 -7.49 -9.86 16.58
N GLU A 100 -7.53 -8.52 16.54
CA GLU A 100 -8.55 -7.72 17.24
C GLU A 100 -9.98 -8.15 16.85
N ARG A 101 -10.22 -8.35 15.55
CA ARG A 101 -11.55 -8.62 15.01
C ARG A 101 -12.03 -10.05 15.24
N THR A 102 -11.15 -11.04 15.12
CA THR A 102 -11.51 -12.46 15.16
C THR A 102 -11.41 -13.05 16.56
N THR A 103 -10.42 -12.63 17.35
CA THR A 103 -10.22 -13.19 18.71
C THR A 103 -11.01 -12.45 19.79
N GLY A 104 -11.45 -11.22 19.53
CA GLY A 104 -12.05 -10.34 20.54
C GLY A 104 -11.06 -9.83 21.61
N LEU A 105 -9.76 -10.14 21.48
CA LEU A 105 -8.71 -9.63 22.37
C LEU A 105 -8.49 -8.14 22.14
N ARG A 106 -8.11 -7.44 23.21
CA ARG A 106 -7.72 -6.03 23.11
C ARG A 106 -6.42 -5.87 22.32
N ARG A 107 -6.28 -4.77 21.59
CA ARG A 107 -5.13 -4.48 20.72
C ARG A 107 -3.76 -4.57 21.42
N ASP A 108 -3.68 -4.15 22.67
CA ASP A 108 -2.49 -4.24 23.52
C ASP A 108 -2.10 -5.71 23.71
N THR A 109 -3.06 -6.56 24.06
CA THR A 109 -2.87 -8.00 24.24
C THR A 109 -2.47 -8.69 22.93
N VAL A 110 -3.15 -8.37 21.82
CA VAL A 110 -2.83 -8.91 20.48
C VAL A 110 -1.37 -8.62 20.11
N ARG A 111 -0.92 -7.38 20.34
CA ARG A 111 0.46 -6.97 20.04
C ARG A 111 1.48 -7.64 20.95
N GLU A 112 1.18 -7.76 22.23
CA GLU A 112 2.06 -8.41 23.20
C GLU A 112 2.30 -9.90 22.83
N ILE A 113 1.23 -10.61 22.48
CA ILE A 113 1.30 -11.99 22.03
C ILE A 113 2.03 -12.11 20.69
N LEU A 114 1.73 -11.21 19.74
CA LEU A 114 2.41 -11.19 18.45
C LEU A 114 3.91 -11.01 18.61
N VAL A 115 4.37 -10.03 19.40
CA VAL A 115 5.81 -9.83 19.67
C VAL A 115 6.45 -11.08 20.25
N SER A 116 5.77 -11.76 21.18
CA SER A 116 6.27 -13.00 21.79
C SER A 116 6.40 -14.15 20.77
N LEU A 117 5.43 -14.27 19.85
CA LEU A 117 5.45 -15.25 18.76
C LEU A 117 6.54 -14.93 17.74
N LEU A 118 6.69 -13.68 17.33
CA LEU A 118 7.76 -13.25 16.41
C LEU A 118 9.15 -13.53 16.99
N TYR A 119 9.35 -13.19 18.27
CA TYR A 119 10.58 -13.50 18.99
C TYR A 119 10.83 -15.02 19.06
N GLY A 120 9.78 -15.81 19.34
CA GLY A 120 9.86 -17.26 19.35
C GLY A 120 10.28 -17.85 18.00
N MET A 121 9.86 -17.24 16.89
CA MET A 121 10.22 -17.67 15.54
C MET A 121 11.66 -17.33 15.14
N ASN A 122 12.48 -16.78 16.05
CA ASN A 122 13.83 -16.32 15.79
C ASN A 122 13.91 -15.34 14.61
N LEU A 123 12.82 -14.60 14.37
CA LEU A 123 12.87 -13.36 13.65
C LEU A 123 13.51 -12.35 14.62
N PRO A 124 14.78 -11.95 14.43
CA PRO A 124 15.28 -10.79 15.16
C PRO A 124 14.36 -9.61 14.81
N ASP A 125 14.39 -8.54 15.60
CA ASP A 125 13.80 -7.25 15.26
C ASP A 125 14.09 -6.92 13.79
N ASN A 126 13.20 -7.31 12.85
CA ASN A 126 13.37 -7.06 11.44
C ASN A 126 13.18 -5.55 11.32
N LEU A 127 14.30 -4.85 11.40
CA LEU A 127 14.42 -3.44 11.10
C LEU A 127 13.97 -3.28 9.66
N GLU A 128 12.68 -3.04 9.50
CA GLU A 128 12.21 -2.44 8.27
C GLU A 128 12.88 -1.08 8.15
N THR A 129 13.44 -0.84 6.97
CA THR A 129 13.75 0.50 6.54
C THR A 129 12.43 1.26 6.52
N LEU A 130 12.18 2.06 7.55
CA LEU A 130 11.00 2.91 7.64
C LEU A 130 11.38 4.29 7.11
N PRO A 131 10.45 4.98 6.44
CA PRO A 131 10.66 6.37 6.12
C PRO A 131 10.68 7.17 7.41
N VAL A 132 11.70 7.99 7.57
CA VAL A 132 11.93 8.86 8.72
C VAL A 132 12.18 10.27 8.19
N GLN A 133 11.88 11.26 9.03
CA GLN A 133 12.24 12.63 8.72
C GLN A 133 13.70 12.91 9.08
N GLU A 134 14.45 13.51 8.16
CA GLU A 134 15.76 14.12 8.40
C GLU A 134 15.78 15.54 7.86
N GLY A 135 15.72 16.53 8.77
CA GLY A 135 15.47 17.91 8.38
C GLY A 135 14.13 18.03 7.66
N GLU A 136 14.16 18.49 6.41
CA GLU A 136 12.97 18.60 5.55
C GLU A 136 12.79 17.42 4.57
N LYS A 137 13.64 16.40 4.60
CA LYS A 137 13.58 15.28 3.65
C LYS A 137 13.05 14.02 4.33
N VAL A 138 12.34 13.19 3.56
CA VAL A 138 12.06 11.80 3.95
C VAL A 138 13.21 10.91 3.50
N VAL A 139 13.79 10.15 4.43
CA VAL A 139 14.87 9.19 4.17
C VAL A 139 14.44 7.82 4.70
N TRP A 140 14.86 6.74 4.05
CA TRP A 140 14.55 5.38 4.48
C TRP A 140 15.68 4.86 5.38
N ARG A 141 15.37 4.51 6.63
CA ARG A 141 16.36 3.99 7.59
C ARG A 141 15.81 2.88 8.46
N ASP A 142 16.70 2.01 8.91
CA ASP A 142 16.47 0.97 9.90
C ASP A 142 16.08 1.65 11.24
N LYS A 143 14.78 1.69 11.56
CA LYS A 143 14.29 2.16 12.87
C LYS A 143 13.29 1.18 13.47
N GLY A 144 13.43 0.98 14.78
CA GLY A 144 12.62 0.02 15.53
C GLY A 144 11.14 0.42 15.66
N ILE A 145 10.31 -0.58 15.95
CA ILE A 145 8.86 -0.44 16.09
C ILE A 145 8.52 0.47 17.28
N ILE A 146 7.90 1.63 17.03
CA ILE A 146 7.40 2.51 18.08
C ILE A 146 5.97 2.14 18.46
N MET A 147 5.79 1.68 19.70
CA MET A 147 4.50 1.27 20.25
C MET A 147 3.51 2.44 20.32
N ARG A 148 2.33 2.30 19.68
CA ARG A 148 1.22 3.29 19.72
C ARG A 148 0.83 3.76 21.12
N GLY A 149 0.97 2.90 22.14
CA GLY A 149 0.71 3.25 23.54
C GLY A 149 1.55 4.42 24.04
N LYS A 150 2.76 4.62 23.48
CA LYS A 150 3.65 5.73 23.86
C LYS A 150 3.22 7.08 23.29
N TYR A 151 2.30 7.11 22.32
CA TYR A 151 1.90 8.35 21.64
C TYR A 151 0.40 8.51 21.36
N GLY A 152 -0.43 7.58 21.85
CA GLY A 152 -1.88 7.63 21.63
C GLY A 152 -2.55 8.89 22.19
N GLN A 153 -2.00 9.50 23.25
CA GLN A 153 -2.50 10.79 23.75
C GLN A 153 -2.20 11.94 22.77
N LEU A 154 -0.98 11.99 22.23
CA LEU A 154 -0.59 12.96 21.21
C LEU A 154 -1.45 12.78 19.95
N GLU A 155 -1.64 11.55 19.50
CA GLU A 155 -2.51 11.23 18.35
C GLU A 155 -3.93 11.79 18.53
N LYS A 156 -4.55 11.62 19.71
CA LYS A 156 -5.88 12.18 19.99
C LYS A 156 -5.90 13.70 19.92
N GLN A 157 -4.89 14.37 20.48
CA GLN A 157 -4.78 15.83 20.47
C GLN A 157 -4.59 16.36 19.05
N VAL A 158 -3.74 15.71 18.26
CA VAL A 158 -3.49 16.09 16.86
C VAL A 158 -4.73 15.90 16.01
N ILE A 159 -5.41 14.75 16.13
CA ILE A 159 -6.67 14.49 15.40
C ILE A 159 -7.74 15.52 15.78
N ALA A 160 -7.89 15.84 17.07
CA ALA A 160 -8.86 16.84 17.53
C ALA A 160 -8.54 18.24 16.98
N ALA A 161 -7.27 18.64 17.02
CA ALA A 161 -6.83 19.94 16.49
C ALA A 161 -7.03 20.04 14.97
N ILE A 162 -6.73 18.99 14.22
CA ILE A 162 -6.97 18.94 12.77
C ILE A 162 -8.48 19.02 12.46
N ALA A 163 -9.31 18.27 13.18
CA ALA A 163 -10.76 18.29 13.00
C ALA A 163 -11.37 19.66 13.31
N ALA A 164 -10.84 20.35 14.33
CA ALA A 164 -11.25 21.70 14.71
C ALA A 164 -10.62 22.80 13.83
N LYS A 165 -9.65 22.46 12.98
CA LYS A 165 -8.78 23.43 12.27
C LYS A 165 -8.13 24.45 13.23
N ASP A 166 -7.76 24.00 14.42
CA ASP A 166 -7.13 24.82 15.45
C ASP A 166 -5.63 24.97 15.17
N GLU A 167 -5.29 26.05 14.47
CA GLU A 167 -3.90 26.35 14.08
C GLU A 167 -3.00 26.55 15.30
N GLY A 168 -3.50 27.20 16.36
CA GLY A 168 -2.73 27.47 17.57
C GLY A 168 -2.35 26.17 18.28
N LYS A 169 -3.31 25.24 18.41
CA LYS A 169 -3.04 23.93 19.01
C LYS A 169 -2.12 23.08 18.14
N LEU A 170 -2.25 23.12 16.82
CA LEU A 170 -1.35 22.40 15.92
C LEU A 170 0.08 22.93 15.96
N LEU A 171 0.27 24.25 16.05
CA LEU A 171 1.58 24.87 16.24
C LEU A 171 2.24 24.43 17.55
N GLU A 172 1.47 24.36 18.64
CA GLU A 172 1.95 23.83 19.94
C GLU A 172 2.40 22.37 19.83
N LEU A 173 1.68 21.55 19.06
CA LEU A 173 1.94 20.12 18.91
C LEU A 173 3.05 19.82 17.90
N LEU A 174 3.38 20.75 17.00
CA LEU A 174 4.32 20.56 15.89
C LEU A 174 5.70 20.03 16.33
N PRO A 175 6.33 20.49 17.43
CA PRO A 175 7.60 19.94 17.89
C PRO A 175 7.51 18.44 18.24
N ASN A 176 6.40 18.01 18.83
CA ASN A 176 6.18 16.61 19.15
C ASN A 176 5.89 15.78 17.89
N ILE A 177 5.15 16.34 16.92
CA ILE A 177 4.95 15.71 15.60
C ILE A 177 6.30 15.49 14.92
N ASN A 178 7.18 16.51 14.90
CA ASN A 178 8.52 16.42 14.30
C ASN A 178 9.36 15.32 14.94
N ARG A 179 9.45 15.28 16.28
CA ARG A 179 10.20 14.23 16.99
C ARG A 179 9.68 12.82 16.63
N MET A 180 8.38 12.67 16.46
CA MET A 180 7.78 11.37 16.15
C MET A 180 7.98 10.98 14.67
N ALA A 181 7.95 11.95 13.77
CA ALA A 181 8.29 11.72 12.36
C ALA A 181 9.78 11.36 12.20
N GLU A 182 10.67 12.03 12.93
CA GLU A 182 12.08 11.66 13.03
C GLU A 182 12.22 10.27 13.63
N ALA A 183 11.43 9.90 14.63
CA ALA A 183 11.48 8.58 15.23
C ALA A 183 10.93 7.45 14.33
N GLY A 184 10.32 7.79 13.18
CA GLY A 184 9.79 6.81 12.22
C GLY A 184 8.34 6.40 12.49
N VAL A 185 7.58 7.20 13.23
CA VAL A 185 6.15 6.94 13.48
C VAL A 185 5.34 7.26 12.23
N PRO A 186 4.68 6.29 11.58
CA PRO A 186 3.95 6.54 10.33
C PRO A 186 2.84 7.57 10.48
N ALA A 187 2.13 7.58 11.62
CA ALA A 187 1.10 8.58 11.91
C ALA A 187 1.64 10.01 11.96
N ALA A 188 2.88 10.21 12.40
CA ALA A 188 3.48 11.53 12.45
C ALA A 188 3.84 12.07 11.05
N LEU A 189 4.30 11.20 10.15
CA LEU A 189 4.50 11.55 8.73
C LEU A 189 3.17 11.95 8.07
N TYR A 190 2.08 11.23 8.35
CA TYR A 190 0.74 11.61 7.90
C TYR A 190 0.34 13.00 8.41
N TRP A 191 0.50 13.29 9.71
CA TRP A 191 0.18 14.61 10.26
C TRP A 191 1.04 15.73 9.66
N LYS A 192 2.33 15.45 9.40
CA LYS A 192 3.23 16.34 8.67
C LYS A 192 2.71 16.68 7.28
N GLY A 193 2.26 15.66 6.54
CA GLY A 193 1.58 15.86 5.25
C GLY A 193 0.38 16.79 5.38
N LEU A 194 -0.46 16.60 6.40
CA LEU A 194 -1.61 17.48 6.65
C LEU A 194 -1.22 18.91 7.02
N CYS A 195 -0.14 19.12 7.77
CA CYS A 195 0.37 20.46 8.05
C CYS A 195 0.73 21.20 6.76
N TYR A 196 1.40 20.54 5.79
CA TYR A 196 1.68 21.12 4.47
C TYR A 196 0.44 21.28 3.58
N ASP A 197 -0.59 20.45 3.74
CA ASP A 197 -1.83 20.55 2.96
C ASP A 197 -2.66 21.76 3.43
N LEU A 198 -2.71 21.94 4.75
CA LEU A 198 -3.54 22.95 5.40
C LEU A 198 -2.79 24.28 5.61
N GLY A 199 -1.45 24.29 5.53
CA GLY A 199 -0.62 25.49 5.69
C GLY A 199 -0.34 25.85 7.15
N PHE A 200 -0.28 24.84 8.03
CA PHE A 200 -0.18 25.04 9.48
C PHE A 200 1.27 25.07 9.94
N GLY A 201 1.76 26.26 10.30
CA GLY A 201 3.15 26.46 10.72
C GLY A 201 4.20 26.24 9.64
N VAL A 202 3.76 25.92 8.42
CA VAL A 202 4.56 25.75 7.21
C VAL A 202 3.75 26.28 6.03
N GLU A 203 4.44 26.75 4.99
CA GLU A 203 3.77 27.16 3.75
C GLU A 203 3.16 25.95 3.04
N LYS A 204 2.00 26.14 2.42
CA LYS A 204 1.32 25.06 1.70
C LYS A 204 2.21 24.56 0.57
N ASN A 205 2.41 23.24 0.51
CA ASN A 205 3.28 22.65 -0.49
C ASN A 205 2.76 21.28 -0.95
N PRO A 206 2.09 21.20 -2.12
CA PRO A 206 1.49 19.95 -2.60
C PRO A 206 2.53 18.86 -2.91
N GLU A 207 3.76 19.22 -3.28
CA GLU A 207 4.84 18.25 -3.47
C GLU A 207 5.22 17.58 -2.14
N LYS A 208 5.37 18.39 -1.08
CA LYS A 208 5.64 17.89 0.27
C LYS A 208 4.49 17.05 0.81
N VAL A 209 3.25 17.44 0.56
CA VAL A 209 2.08 16.62 0.92
C VAL A 209 2.21 15.23 0.29
N ARG A 210 2.49 15.14 -1.01
CA ARG A 210 2.65 13.86 -1.70
C ARG A 210 3.84 13.05 -1.16
N GLU A 211 4.98 13.69 -0.91
CA GLU A 211 6.17 13.05 -0.33
C GLU A 211 5.84 12.40 1.02
N TYR A 212 5.28 13.17 1.96
CA TYR A 212 4.95 12.69 3.30
C TYR A 212 3.80 11.67 3.30
N MET A 213 2.78 11.85 2.46
CA MET A 213 1.69 10.89 2.32
C MET A 213 2.17 9.56 1.73
N ALA A 214 2.99 9.60 0.68
CA ALA A 214 3.55 8.38 0.07
C ALA A 214 4.44 7.61 1.05
N ALA A 215 5.30 8.33 1.77
CA ALA A 215 6.13 7.76 2.82
C ALA A 215 5.28 7.13 3.93
N SER A 216 4.28 7.86 4.42
CA SER A 216 3.40 7.40 5.48
C SER A 216 2.57 6.17 5.06
N ALA A 217 2.08 6.16 3.83
CA ALA A 217 1.31 5.06 3.24
C ALA A 217 2.17 3.80 3.10
N ALA A 218 3.39 3.93 2.59
CA ALA A 218 4.34 2.83 2.46
C ALA A 218 4.77 2.27 3.83
N ALA A 219 4.76 3.09 4.88
CA ALA A 219 4.93 2.65 6.27
C ALA A 219 3.64 2.11 6.93
N GLY A 220 2.61 1.81 6.13
CA GLY A 220 1.38 1.17 6.57
C GLY A 220 0.38 2.07 7.28
N ASN A 221 0.45 3.40 7.11
CA ASN A 221 -0.55 4.31 7.67
C ASN A 221 -1.86 4.28 6.86
N PRO A 222 -3.00 3.88 7.44
CA PRO A 222 -4.24 3.76 6.69
C PRO A 222 -4.86 5.10 6.25
N GLY A 223 -4.61 6.19 7.01
CA GLY A 223 -5.06 7.54 6.66
C GLY A 223 -4.35 8.09 5.42
N ALA A 224 -3.05 7.83 5.32
CA ALA A 224 -2.25 8.19 4.15
C ALA A 224 -2.66 7.38 2.90
N ASN A 225 -2.90 6.07 3.04
CA ASN A 225 -3.46 5.23 1.97
C ASN A 225 -4.79 5.78 1.46
N ALA A 226 -5.69 6.12 2.38
CA ALA A 226 -6.97 6.75 2.06
C ALA A 226 -6.82 8.07 1.29
N TYR A 227 -5.91 8.95 1.73
CA TYR A 227 -5.64 10.22 1.06
C TYR A 227 -5.11 10.01 -0.36
N LEU A 228 -4.12 9.12 -0.55
CA LEU A 228 -3.54 8.85 -1.86
C LEU A 228 -4.51 8.15 -2.80
N GLY A 229 -5.35 7.26 -2.29
CA GLY A 229 -6.43 6.63 -3.06
C GLY A 229 -7.40 7.68 -3.62
N ASP A 230 -7.85 8.60 -2.77
CA ASP A 230 -8.74 9.71 -3.17
C ASP A 230 -8.03 10.66 -4.17
N TYR A 231 -6.76 10.97 -3.94
CA TYR A 231 -5.95 11.79 -4.84
C TYR A 231 -5.79 11.16 -6.22
N TYR A 232 -5.37 9.88 -6.30
CA TYR A 232 -5.14 9.21 -7.57
C TYR A 232 -6.45 8.97 -8.33
N PHE A 233 -7.55 8.71 -7.61
CA PHE A 233 -8.87 8.62 -8.21
C PHE A 233 -9.25 9.93 -8.91
N ALA A 234 -9.07 11.07 -8.22
CA ALA A 234 -9.35 12.39 -8.79
C ALA A 234 -8.44 12.72 -9.99
N SER A 235 -7.18 12.24 -9.99
CA SER A 235 -6.24 12.43 -11.09
C SER A 235 -6.48 11.51 -12.31
N GLY A 236 -7.37 10.52 -12.20
CA GLY A 236 -7.64 9.53 -13.25
C GLY A 236 -6.61 8.41 -13.37
N ASP A 237 -5.71 8.25 -12.40
CA ASP A 237 -4.80 7.10 -12.28
C ASP A 237 -5.48 6.00 -11.46
N PHE A 238 -6.45 5.33 -12.07
CA PHE A 238 -7.35 4.41 -11.38
C PHE A 238 -6.67 3.15 -10.90
N ASP A 239 -5.59 2.71 -11.54
CA ASP A 239 -4.81 1.56 -11.08
C ASP A 239 -4.07 1.88 -9.78
N LYS A 240 -3.46 3.07 -9.66
CA LYS A 240 -2.88 3.51 -8.39
C LYS A 240 -3.95 3.75 -7.33
N ALA A 241 -5.07 4.37 -7.70
CA ALA A 241 -6.18 4.59 -6.79
C ALA A 241 -6.69 3.26 -6.21
N LEU A 242 -6.87 2.25 -7.07
CA LEU A 242 -7.26 0.91 -6.64
C LEU A 242 -6.21 0.28 -5.74
N GLY A 243 -4.92 0.40 -6.08
CA GLY A 243 -3.80 0.00 -5.23
C GLY A 243 -3.95 0.56 -3.81
N TYR A 244 -3.98 1.89 -3.65
CA TYR A 244 -4.12 2.51 -2.33
C TYR A 244 -5.44 2.21 -1.60
N TYR A 245 -6.53 1.91 -2.33
CA TYR A 245 -7.81 1.52 -1.72
C TYR A 245 -7.89 0.05 -1.30
N THR A 246 -7.10 -0.83 -1.92
CA THR A 246 -7.24 -2.30 -1.77
C THR A 246 -5.97 -3.00 -1.32
N GLU A 247 -4.84 -2.31 -1.31
CA GLU A 247 -3.62 -2.78 -0.69
C GLU A 247 -3.83 -3.06 0.78
N ILE A 248 -3.05 -4.00 1.26
CA ILE A 248 -3.13 -4.45 2.63
C ILE A 248 -2.87 -3.25 3.58
N GLY A 249 -3.67 -3.07 4.63
CA GLY A 249 -3.61 -1.88 5.50
C GLY A 249 -4.45 -0.68 5.03
N ALA A 250 -5.20 -0.80 3.93
CA ALA A 250 -6.26 0.15 3.60
C ALA A 250 -7.34 0.18 4.71
N ILE A 251 -7.80 1.38 5.08
CA ILE A 251 -8.94 1.56 5.98
C ILE A 251 -10.19 0.93 5.36
N ALA A 252 -11.11 0.44 6.19
CA ALA A 252 -12.45 0.06 5.74
C ALA A 252 -13.07 1.17 4.89
N LEU A 253 -13.39 0.85 3.63
CA LEU A 253 -13.87 1.83 2.65
C LEU A 253 -15.14 2.50 3.16
N ASN A 254 -15.13 3.84 3.26
CA ASN A 254 -16.35 4.61 3.49
C ASN A 254 -17.26 4.51 2.24
N PRO A 255 -18.56 4.89 2.34
CA PRO A 255 -19.50 4.75 1.21
C PRO A 255 -19.05 5.45 -0.07
N GLN A 256 -18.32 6.56 0.05
CA GLN A 256 -17.77 7.27 -1.11
C GLN A 256 -16.68 6.46 -1.81
N ARG A 257 -15.71 5.93 -1.06
CA ARG A 257 -14.61 5.12 -1.61
C ARG A 257 -15.10 3.79 -2.15
N GLN A 258 -16.15 3.21 -1.56
CA GLN A 258 -16.83 2.03 -2.12
C GLN A 258 -17.38 2.33 -3.52
N LYS A 259 -18.05 3.48 -3.71
CA LYS A 259 -18.51 3.93 -5.04
C LYS A 259 -17.34 4.16 -6.00
N ASN A 260 -16.25 4.77 -5.53
CA ASN A 260 -15.05 5.00 -6.34
C ASN A 260 -14.45 3.67 -6.83
N VAL A 261 -14.28 2.69 -5.94
CA VAL A 261 -13.78 1.34 -6.28
C VAL A 261 -14.73 0.64 -7.23
N GLN A 262 -16.05 0.71 -7.01
CA GLN A 262 -17.03 0.15 -7.94
C GLN A 262 -16.92 0.79 -9.34
N ALA A 263 -16.74 2.10 -9.42
CA ALA A 263 -16.54 2.80 -10.69
C ALA A 263 -15.25 2.37 -11.41
N ILE A 264 -14.16 2.15 -10.66
CA ILE A 264 -12.90 1.63 -11.19
C ILE A 264 -13.09 0.21 -11.75
N LEU A 265 -13.70 -0.68 -10.97
CA LEU A 265 -13.91 -2.08 -11.37
C LEU A 265 -14.86 -2.19 -12.58
N ALA A 266 -15.84 -1.29 -12.68
CA ALA A 266 -16.73 -1.18 -13.84
C ALA A 266 -16.01 -0.71 -15.12
N ALA A 267 -14.81 -0.14 -15.04
CA ALA A 267 -14.08 0.35 -16.20
C ALA A 267 -13.56 -0.77 -17.12
N LYS A 268 -13.27 -1.96 -16.58
CA LYS A 268 -12.74 -3.09 -17.37
C LYS A 268 -13.72 -3.59 -18.46
N PRO A 269 -14.99 -3.91 -18.14
CA PRO A 269 -15.96 -4.28 -19.18
C PRO A 269 -16.27 -3.10 -20.12
N GLN A 270 -16.26 -1.85 -19.64
CA GLN A 270 -16.44 -0.67 -20.48
C GLN A 270 -15.30 -0.50 -21.50
N ASN A 271 -14.05 -0.66 -21.07
CA ASN A 271 -12.88 -0.61 -21.96
C ASN A 271 -12.94 -1.71 -23.03
N PHE A 272 -13.44 -2.91 -22.68
CA PHE A 272 -13.66 -3.98 -23.66
C PHE A 272 -14.74 -3.60 -24.69
N GLN A 273 -15.85 -3.01 -24.24
CA GLN A 273 -16.89 -2.50 -25.15
C GLN A 273 -16.34 -1.43 -26.10
N ILE A 274 -15.55 -0.48 -25.59
CA ILE A 274 -14.91 0.57 -26.41
C ILE A 274 -13.93 -0.05 -27.42
N LEU A 275 -13.14 -1.06 -27.02
CA LEU A 275 -12.24 -1.80 -27.92
C LEU A 275 -13.00 -2.46 -29.08
N TRP A 276 -14.11 -3.12 -28.77
CA TRP A 276 -14.93 -3.77 -29.77
C TRP A 276 -15.59 -2.76 -30.71
N MET A 277 -16.16 -1.67 -30.18
CA MET A 277 -16.74 -0.58 -30.97
C MET A 277 -15.70 0.10 -31.87
N SER A 278 -14.47 0.30 -31.38
CA SER A 278 -13.38 0.88 -32.17
C SER A 278 -12.96 -0.05 -33.31
N GLY A 279 -13.02 -1.37 -33.10
CA GLY A 279 -12.78 -2.35 -34.18
C GLY A 279 -13.85 -2.27 -35.28
N ILE A 280 -15.12 -2.13 -34.90
CA ILE A 280 -16.21 -1.91 -35.87
C ILE A 280 -16.00 -0.60 -36.63
N LEU A 281 -15.64 0.47 -35.93
CA LEU A 281 -15.36 1.76 -36.54
C LEU A 281 -14.23 1.65 -37.58
N LEU A 282 -13.14 0.93 -37.27
CA LEU A 282 -12.04 0.70 -38.21
C LEU A 282 -12.52 -0.01 -39.48
N VAL A 283 -13.36 -1.04 -39.34
CA VAL A 283 -13.91 -1.78 -40.49
C VAL A 283 -14.79 -0.88 -41.35
N LEU A 284 -15.69 -0.10 -40.74
CA LEU A 284 -16.54 0.86 -41.44
C LEU A 284 -15.71 1.92 -42.17
N GLU A 285 -14.63 2.39 -41.55
CA GLU A 285 -13.71 3.37 -42.14
C GLU A 285 -12.99 2.80 -43.37
N ILE A 286 -12.50 1.56 -43.29
CA ILE A 286 -11.85 0.88 -44.43
C ILE A 286 -12.84 0.75 -45.60
N ILE A 287 -14.09 0.36 -45.33
CA ILE A 287 -15.15 0.27 -46.35
C ILE A 287 -15.40 1.63 -47.00
N PHE A 288 -15.54 2.68 -46.19
CA PHE A 288 -15.71 4.05 -46.67
C PHE A 288 -14.54 4.49 -47.55
N ASN A 289 -13.30 4.21 -47.14
CA ASN A 289 -12.09 4.56 -47.87
C ASN A 289 -11.96 3.82 -49.20
N ILE A 290 -12.45 2.58 -49.31
CA ILE A 290 -12.54 1.86 -50.60
C ILE A 290 -13.46 2.60 -51.56
N PHE A 291 -14.63 3.02 -51.11
CA PHE A 291 -15.57 3.79 -51.94
C PHE A 291 -15.04 5.19 -52.29
N LEU A 292 -14.34 5.84 -51.37
CA LEU A 292 -13.67 7.12 -51.61
C LEU A 292 -12.59 6.99 -52.71
N GLY A 293 -11.76 5.94 -52.64
CA GLY A 293 -10.75 5.63 -53.64
C GLY A 293 -11.32 5.33 -55.03
N GLN A 294 -12.52 4.73 -55.10
CA GLN A 294 -13.26 4.51 -56.35
C GLN A 294 -13.88 5.80 -56.92
N GLY A 295 -13.78 6.93 -56.22
CA GLY A 295 -14.29 8.22 -56.69
C GLY A 295 -15.80 8.38 -56.55
N MET A 296 -16.43 7.68 -55.60
CA MET A 296 -17.88 7.79 -55.36
C MET A 296 -18.31 9.18 -54.86
N PHE A 297 -17.41 9.91 -54.19
CA PHE A 297 -17.69 11.19 -53.51
C PHE A 297 -16.85 12.37 -54.02
N CYS A 298 -15.86 12.13 -54.88
CA CYS A 298 -14.93 13.12 -55.41
C CYS A 298 -14.71 12.88 -56.90
N LYS A 299 -13.95 13.73 -57.61
CA LYS A 299 -13.69 13.53 -59.05
C LYS A 299 -13.15 12.09 -59.30
N PRO A 300 -13.80 11.31 -60.19
CA PRO A 300 -13.40 9.93 -60.43
C PRO A 300 -11.95 9.83 -60.92
N GLY A 301 -11.15 8.95 -60.31
CA GLY A 301 -9.80 8.63 -60.77
C GLY A 301 -8.68 9.61 -60.37
N ALA A 302 -8.92 10.56 -59.47
CA ALA A 302 -7.84 11.38 -58.92
C ALA A 302 -6.92 10.52 -58.03
N ILE A 303 -5.63 10.43 -58.40
CA ILE A 303 -4.60 9.67 -57.67
C ILE A 303 -4.55 10.11 -56.19
N SER A 304 -4.86 11.38 -55.91
CA SER A 304 -4.95 11.95 -54.56
C SER A 304 -5.93 11.20 -53.66
N ASN A 305 -7.09 10.78 -54.17
CA ASN A 305 -8.12 10.10 -53.38
C ASN A 305 -7.64 8.74 -52.87
N VAL A 306 -6.97 7.98 -53.74
CA VAL A 306 -6.42 6.67 -53.41
C VAL A 306 -5.30 6.81 -52.38
N VAL A 307 -4.42 7.80 -52.56
CA VAL A 307 -3.32 8.08 -51.63
C VAL A 307 -3.86 8.42 -50.23
N TRP A 308 -4.81 9.35 -50.12
CA TRP A 308 -5.38 9.75 -48.83
C TRP A 308 -6.23 8.66 -48.17
N ALA A 309 -6.95 7.85 -48.94
CA ALA A 309 -7.69 6.69 -48.42
C ALA A 309 -6.76 5.63 -47.80
N VAL A 310 -5.62 5.37 -48.43
CA VAL A 310 -4.60 4.46 -47.89
C VAL A 310 -3.96 5.05 -46.62
N ILE A 311 -3.61 6.34 -46.64
CA ILE A 311 -3.04 7.03 -45.47
C ILE A 311 -4.01 6.97 -44.29
N SER A 312 -5.29 7.32 -44.48
CA SER A 312 -6.32 7.26 -43.42
C SER A 312 -6.41 5.86 -42.83
N SER A 313 -6.50 4.83 -43.69
CA SER A 313 -6.65 3.43 -43.25
C SER A 313 -5.44 2.96 -42.43
N LEU A 314 -4.22 3.31 -42.86
CA LEU A 314 -2.99 2.96 -42.13
C LEU A 314 -2.90 3.68 -40.79
N LEU A 315 -3.26 4.96 -40.75
CA LEU A 315 -3.15 5.78 -39.55
C LEU A 315 -4.22 5.39 -38.51
N SER A 316 -5.44 5.10 -38.94
CA SER A 316 -6.50 4.54 -38.08
C SER A 316 -6.19 3.12 -37.61
N ALA A 317 -5.58 2.27 -38.45
CA ALA A 317 -5.09 0.96 -38.02
C ALA A 317 -3.96 1.07 -36.98
N ALA A 318 -3.07 2.06 -37.12
CA ALA A 318 -2.03 2.34 -36.14
C ALA A 318 -2.61 2.84 -34.80
N VAL A 319 -3.60 3.74 -34.84
CA VAL A 319 -4.34 4.21 -33.65
C VAL A 319 -5.05 3.04 -32.95
N TYR A 320 -5.73 2.19 -33.71
CA TYR A 320 -6.38 0.99 -33.16
C TYR A 320 -5.37 -0.01 -32.60
N GLY A 321 -4.24 -0.22 -33.28
CA GLY A 321 -3.14 -1.06 -32.81
C GLY A 321 -2.53 -0.57 -31.49
N LEU A 322 -2.34 0.75 -31.35
CA LEU A 322 -1.90 1.38 -30.09
C LEU A 322 -2.92 1.15 -28.97
N PHE A 323 -4.22 1.23 -29.27
CA PHE A 323 -5.26 0.98 -28.28
C PHE A 323 -5.30 -0.50 -27.85
N CYS A 324 -5.22 -1.44 -28.80
CA CYS A 324 -5.06 -2.87 -28.52
C CYS A 324 -3.83 -3.12 -27.65
N TRP A 325 -2.69 -2.51 -27.98
CA TRP A 325 -1.46 -2.64 -27.20
C TRP A 325 -1.64 -2.12 -25.77
N GLN A 326 -2.27 -0.96 -25.60
CA GLN A 326 -2.56 -0.38 -24.29
C GLN A 326 -3.51 -1.27 -23.47
N TYR A 327 -4.56 -1.82 -24.08
CA TYR A 327 -5.53 -2.67 -23.39
C TYR A 327 -4.94 -4.01 -22.94
N PHE A 328 -4.18 -4.68 -23.82
CA PHE A 328 -3.67 -6.02 -23.55
C PHE A 328 -2.32 -6.05 -22.81
N PHE A 329 -1.43 -5.08 -23.07
CA PHE A 329 -0.03 -5.16 -22.63
C PHE A 329 0.37 -4.10 -21.59
N GLN A 330 -0.38 -3.01 -21.41
CA GLN A 330 -0.05 -2.06 -20.35
C GLN A 330 -0.67 -2.43 -19.00
N LYS A 331 0.01 -2.01 -17.92
CA LYS A 331 -0.44 -2.17 -16.53
C LYS A 331 -1.67 -1.30 -16.19
N LYS A 332 -2.06 -0.36 -17.07
CA LYS A 332 -3.13 0.63 -16.81
C LYS A 332 -4.53 0.12 -17.17
N LYS A 333 -4.92 -1.03 -16.61
CA LYS A 333 -6.09 -1.80 -17.07
C LYS A 333 -7.42 -1.10 -16.76
N HIS A 334 -7.47 -0.26 -15.73
CA HIS A 334 -8.71 0.38 -15.28
C HIS A 334 -8.87 1.81 -15.79
N ASN A 335 -7.85 2.38 -16.44
CA ASN A 335 -7.95 3.71 -17.04
C ASN A 335 -8.88 3.70 -18.27
N ARG A 336 -9.83 4.63 -18.31
CA ARG A 336 -10.80 4.75 -19.41
C ARG A 336 -10.08 5.16 -20.70
N CYS A 337 -10.16 4.33 -21.74
CA CYS A 337 -9.50 4.57 -23.01
C CYS A 337 -10.44 5.22 -24.05
N LEU A 338 -11.06 6.34 -23.68
CA LEU A 338 -12.03 7.05 -24.52
C LEU A 338 -11.40 7.77 -25.74
N TRP A 339 -10.07 7.90 -25.75
CA TRP A 339 -9.34 8.66 -26.76
C TRP A 339 -9.27 7.97 -28.14
N ALA A 340 -9.30 6.63 -28.17
CA ALA A 340 -9.11 5.86 -29.40
C ALA A 340 -10.19 6.11 -30.46
N PRO A 341 -11.51 5.97 -30.16
CA PRO A 341 -12.55 6.24 -31.15
C PRO A 341 -12.55 7.71 -31.59
N THR A 342 -12.27 8.66 -30.69
CA THR A 342 -12.18 10.08 -31.05
C THR A 342 -10.99 10.38 -31.97
N ALA A 343 -9.85 9.72 -31.75
CA ALA A 343 -8.67 9.87 -32.59
C ALA A 343 -8.93 9.31 -34.00
N MET A 344 -9.53 8.13 -34.12
CA MET A 344 -9.88 7.54 -35.42
C MET A 344 -10.85 8.43 -36.22
N MET A 345 -11.86 9.00 -35.57
CA MET A 345 -12.77 9.95 -36.24
C MET A 345 -12.05 11.22 -36.72
N LEU A 346 -11.10 11.74 -35.94
CA LEU A 346 -10.25 12.87 -36.33
C LEU A 346 -9.39 12.55 -37.55
N VAL A 347 -8.78 11.36 -37.58
CA VAL A 347 -7.97 10.89 -38.72
C VAL A 347 -8.81 10.85 -40.00
N LEU A 348 -10.00 10.26 -39.92
CA LEU A 348 -10.94 10.19 -41.03
C LEU A 348 -11.34 11.59 -41.53
N LEU A 349 -11.70 12.51 -40.63
CA LEU A 349 -12.09 13.89 -40.98
C LEU A 349 -10.95 14.67 -41.64
N CYS A 350 -9.72 14.56 -41.13
CA CYS A 350 -8.56 15.23 -41.72
C CYS A 350 -8.25 14.67 -43.11
N CYS A 351 -8.22 13.34 -43.28
CA CYS A 351 -7.86 12.74 -44.57
C CYS A 351 -8.93 12.97 -45.65
N THR A 352 -10.20 12.96 -45.27
CA THR A 352 -11.31 13.29 -46.19
C THR A 352 -11.29 14.75 -46.62
N PHE A 353 -10.97 15.67 -45.73
CA PHE A 353 -10.79 17.09 -46.07
C PHE A 353 -9.71 17.30 -47.15
N PHE A 354 -8.54 16.67 -47.01
CA PHE A 354 -7.46 16.75 -48.00
C PHE A 354 -7.72 15.98 -49.29
N ALA A 355 -8.61 14.98 -49.27
CA ALA A 355 -9.04 14.29 -50.50
C ALA A 355 -10.02 15.14 -51.34
N ILE A 356 -10.74 16.07 -50.71
CA ILE A 356 -11.71 16.96 -51.38
C ILE A 356 -11.05 18.21 -51.97
N LEU A 357 -9.99 18.72 -51.32
CA LEU A 357 -9.12 19.81 -51.81
C LEU A 357 -8.30 19.36 -53.02
#